data_AF-A0A821D331-F1
#
_entry.id   AF-A0A821D331-F1
#
_cell.length_a   1.000
_cell.length_b   1.000
_cell.length_c   1.000
_cell.angle_alpha   90.00
_cell.angle_beta   90.00
_cell.angle_gamma   90.00
#
_symmetry.space_group_name_H-M   'P 1'
#
loop_
_entity.id
_entity.type
_entity.pdbx_description
1 polymer ?
#
loop_
_entity_poly.entity_id
_entity_poly.type
_entity_poly.pdbx_seq_one_letter_code
_entity_poly.pdbx_strand_id
1 'polypeptide(L)'
;MSQIEKLLSVKGKPMIHHEGYIYTVERTTSTKLIFRCQTRDCKARCHTNLSMDIFLSQPTAHCHAPQPDRVPVIQLKNEIKARAVTTDESTSTIIHSVLRTYPLSAAGELPKNEALMLMIRRQRTGETVDVDGRLPEKLRKTYRDEDFILYEDKNLIIFTTQTNLSILKQNKHWFADGTFKVCPDDYYQLFTLHAMMTNTIIFLVYGLLIGKSTEDYNLFFEKVLVQDEFQPESIMIDFETGTIKSVREMLPNVLHKAIWRQVQEKGLVTKYKEDECFCLNVKKLIALAFTPVDEITDGFDLIANQFDNDADDLLDYFEKTWIGEPKRR
;
A
#
# COMPACT_ATOMS: atom_id res chain seq x y z
N MET A 1 -1.64 20.57 49.36
CA MET A 1 -2.83 19.81 48.91
C MET A 1 -2.34 18.80 47.88
N SER A 2 -2.56 17.51 48.10
CA SER A 2 -2.08 16.47 47.20
C SER A 2 -2.86 16.57 45.88
N GLN A 3 -2.15 16.81 44.77
CA GLN A 3 -2.74 17.14 43.48
C GLN A 3 -3.28 15.86 42.80
N ILE A 4 -4.50 15.92 42.26
CA ILE A 4 -5.05 14.87 41.39
C ILE A 4 -4.52 15.13 39.98
N GLU A 5 -3.76 14.19 39.44
CA GLU A 5 -3.38 14.22 38.03
C GLU A 5 -4.45 13.53 37.19
N LYS A 6 -5.03 14.25 36.23
CA LYS A 6 -6.08 13.72 35.37
C LYS A 6 -5.45 13.05 34.15
N LEU A 7 -5.88 11.84 33.86
CA LEU A 7 -5.45 11.06 32.71
C LEU A 7 -6.66 10.59 31.91
N LEU A 8 -6.41 10.17 30.67
CA LEU A 8 -7.39 9.44 29.88
C LEU A 8 -6.87 8.04 29.60
N SER A 9 -7.76 7.06 29.64
CA SER A 9 -7.44 5.74 29.10
C SER A 9 -7.30 5.82 27.57
N VAL A 10 -6.68 4.80 26.97
CA VAL A 10 -6.62 4.64 25.50
C VAL A 10 -8.01 4.60 24.86
N LYS A 11 -9.07 4.31 25.62
CA LYS A 11 -10.47 4.33 25.17
C LYS A 11 -11.18 5.67 25.45
N GLY A 12 -10.45 6.72 25.83
CA GLY A 12 -11.02 8.04 26.14
C GLY A 12 -11.77 8.12 27.48
N LYS A 13 -11.80 7.05 28.28
CA LYS A 13 -12.44 7.09 29.61
C LYS A 13 -11.56 7.85 30.62
N PRO A 14 -12.16 8.63 31.53
CA PRO A 14 -11.42 9.32 32.59
C PRO A 14 -10.63 8.36 33.49
N MET A 15 -9.45 8.80 33.89
CA MET A 15 -8.56 8.14 34.83
C MET A 15 -7.94 9.21 35.74
N ILE A 16 -7.51 8.79 36.92
CA ILE A 16 -6.74 9.65 37.81
C ILE A 16 -5.46 8.96 38.24
N HIS A 17 -4.42 9.75 38.39
CA HIS A 17 -3.16 9.34 39.01
C HIS A 17 -2.97 10.13 40.31
N HIS A 18 -2.60 9.40 41.37
CA HIS A 18 -2.37 9.98 42.69
C HIS A 18 -1.37 9.13 43.47
N GLU A 19 -0.31 9.75 43.98
CA GLU A 19 0.73 9.09 44.80
C GLU A 19 1.33 7.83 44.15
N GLY A 20 1.50 7.83 42.82
CA GLY A 20 2.04 6.69 42.07
C GLY A 20 1.00 5.59 41.78
N TYR A 21 -0.26 5.78 42.15
CA TYR A 21 -1.36 4.85 41.87
C TYR A 21 -2.28 5.37 40.78
N ILE A 22 -2.74 4.45 39.92
CA ILE A 22 -3.63 4.76 38.81
C ILE A 22 -5.00 4.18 39.09
N TYR A 23 -6.04 4.99 38.91
CA TYR A 23 -7.43 4.61 39.11
C TYR A 23 -8.27 4.81 37.85
N THR A 24 -9.21 3.91 37.64
CA THR A 24 -10.20 3.95 36.55
C THR A 24 -11.61 4.15 37.11
N VAL A 25 -12.49 4.78 36.33
CA VAL A 25 -13.89 4.97 36.72
C VAL A 25 -14.56 3.60 36.89
N GLU A 26 -15.08 3.35 38.09
CA GLU A 26 -15.93 2.19 38.39
C GLU A 26 -17.41 2.55 38.23
N ARG A 27 -17.82 3.74 38.73
CA ARG A 27 -19.21 4.19 38.67
C ARG A 27 -19.30 5.71 38.63
N THR A 28 -20.23 6.22 37.84
CA THR A 28 -20.61 7.64 37.81
C THR A 28 -21.97 7.81 38.48
N THR A 29 -22.11 8.86 39.29
CA THR A 29 -23.38 9.28 39.90
C THR A 29 -23.67 10.72 39.51
N SER A 30 -24.84 11.26 39.87
CA SER A 30 -25.21 12.65 39.57
C SER A 30 -24.29 13.68 40.23
N THR A 31 -23.58 13.32 41.31
CA THR A 31 -22.78 14.27 42.12
C THR A 31 -21.30 13.92 42.19
N LYS A 32 -20.91 12.67 41.93
CA LYS A 32 -19.52 12.19 42.09
C LYS A 32 -19.12 11.10 41.12
N LEU A 33 -17.80 10.96 40.95
CA LEU A 33 -17.15 9.84 40.29
C LEU A 33 -16.53 8.91 41.32
N ILE A 34 -16.77 7.60 41.16
CA ILE A 34 -16.21 6.55 41.99
C ILE A 34 -15.13 5.85 41.18
N PHE A 35 -13.92 5.85 41.71
CA PHE A 35 -12.74 5.31 41.08
C PHE A 35 -12.26 4.05 41.80
N ARG A 36 -11.75 3.11 41.01
CA ARG A 36 -11.07 1.90 41.48
C ARG A 36 -9.64 1.84 41.04
N CYS A 37 -8.77 1.29 41.87
CA CYS A 37 -7.41 0.98 41.43
C CYS A 37 -7.46 0.12 40.16
N GLN A 38 -6.59 0.45 39.21
CA GLN A 38 -6.48 -0.24 37.93
C GLN A 38 -6.00 -1.69 38.09
N THR A 39 -5.19 -1.97 39.12
CA THR A 39 -4.68 -3.32 39.42
C THR A 39 -5.84 -4.24 39.81
N ARG A 40 -5.99 -5.35 39.10
CA ARG A 40 -7.17 -6.25 39.20
C ARG A 40 -7.45 -6.73 40.62
N ASP A 41 -6.41 -7.11 41.34
CA ASP A 41 -6.50 -7.69 42.69
C ASP A 41 -6.56 -6.63 43.79
N CYS A 42 -6.42 -5.34 43.43
CA CYS A 42 -6.48 -4.24 44.37
C CYS A 42 -7.92 -3.74 44.57
N LYS A 43 -8.34 -3.71 45.83
CA LYS A 43 -9.68 -3.23 46.24
C LYS A 43 -9.70 -1.74 46.57
N ALA A 44 -8.60 -1.02 46.38
CA ALA A 44 -8.53 0.40 46.70
C ALA A 44 -9.54 1.21 45.86
N ARG A 45 -10.19 2.18 46.51
CA ARG A 45 -11.21 3.07 45.95
C ARG A 45 -10.99 4.50 46.41
N CYS A 46 -11.42 5.45 45.60
CA CYS A 46 -11.48 6.87 45.95
C CYS A 46 -12.64 7.53 45.21
N HIS A 47 -13.13 8.66 45.73
CA HIS A 47 -14.23 9.40 45.12
C HIS A 47 -13.81 10.83 44.84
N THR A 48 -14.19 11.37 43.69
CA THR A 48 -13.97 12.78 43.34
C THR A 48 -15.29 13.45 43.00
N ASN A 49 -15.29 14.78 42.96
CA ASN A 49 -16.34 15.53 42.25
C ASN A 49 -16.29 15.21 40.74
N LEU A 50 -17.33 15.62 39.99
CA LEU A 50 -17.44 15.32 38.55
C LEU A 50 -16.29 15.92 37.72
N SER A 51 -15.72 17.03 38.16
CA SER A 51 -14.59 17.67 37.48
C SER A 51 -13.22 17.03 37.80
N MET A 52 -13.17 16.08 38.75
CA MET A 52 -11.95 15.39 39.21
C MET A 52 -10.90 16.34 39.82
N ASP A 53 -11.34 17.44 40.43
CA ASP A 53 -10.44 18.43 41.05
C ASP A 53 -10.26 18.22 42.56
N ILE A 54 -11.23 17.57 43.19
CA ILE A 54 -11.28 17.42 44.65
C ILE A 54 -11.68 15.98 45.02
N PHE A 55 -10.96 15.39 45.97
CA PHE A 55 -11.39 14.14 46.61
C PHE A 55 -12.56 14.39 47.56
N LEU A 56 -13.68 13.73 47.28
CA LEU A 56 -14.83 13.63 48.20
C LEU A 56 -14.65 12.46 49.20
N SER A 57 -13.82 11.48 48.84
CA SER A 57 -13.37 10.39 49.71
C SER A 57 -11.92 10.09 49.37
N GLN A 58 -11.06 10.14 50.39
CA GLN A 58 -9.65 9.84 50.24
C GLN A 58 -9.44 8.39 49.75
N PRO A 59 -8.33 8.11 49.06
CA PRO A 59 -8.02 6.76 48.63
C PRO A 59 -7.84 5.79 49.79
N THR A 60 -8.45 4.61 49.66
CA THR A 60 -8.23 3.51 50.60
C THR A 60 -6.89 2.80 50.35
N ALA A 61 -6.42 2.04 51.34
CA ALA A 61 -5.12 1.36 51.30
C ALA A 61 -4.99 0.38 50.12
N HIS A 62 -3.80 0.34 49.52
CA HIS A 62 -3.44 -0.57 48.44
C HIS A 62 -2.72 -1.81 48.97
N CYS A 63 -2.81 -2.90 48.23
CA CYS A 63 -2.09 -4.16 48.51
C CYS A 63 -0.85 -4.34 47.61
N HIS A 64 -0.39 -3.28 46.95
CA HIS A 64 0.75 -3.30 46.04
C HIS A 64 1.52 -1.98 46.08
N ALA A 65 2.76 -2.00 45.60
CA ALA A 65 3.60 -0.83 45.48
C ALA A 65 3.03 0.17 44.44
N PRO A 66 3.36 1.47 44.55
CA PRO A 66 3.09 2.46 43.52
C PRO A 66 3.80 2.12 42.20
N GLN A 67 3.23 2.52 41.07
CA GLN A 67 3.70 2.23 39.71
C GLN A 67 3.73 3.51 38.85
N PRO A 68 4.58 4.50 39.18
CA PRO A 68 4.62 5.78 38.48
C PRO A 68 4.98 5.64 36.99
N ASP A 69 5.79 4.63 36.63
CA ASP A 69 6.26 4.39 35.25
C ASP A 69 5.13 4.04 34.27
N ARG A 70 3.95 3.67 34.79
CA ARG A 70 2.76 3.42 33.95
C ARG A 70 2.12 4.68 33.41
N VAL A 71 2.32 5.84 34.06
CA VAL A 71 1.76 7.12 33.60
C VAL A 71 2.33 7.53 32.24
N PRO A 72 3.68 7.55 32.04
CA PRO A 72 4.27 7.76 30.73
C PRO A 72 3.76 6.81 29.65
N VAL A 73 3.54 5.52 29.97
CA VAL A 73 3.01 4.53 29.01
C VAL A 73 1.60 4.89 28.54
N ILE A 74 0.74 5.39 29.43
CA ILE A 74 -0.62 5.81 29.08
C ILE A 74 -0.57 7.07 28.20
N GLN A 75 0.24 8.06 28.58
CA GLN A 75 0.41 9.30 27.82
C GLN A 75 0.94 9.02 26.40
N LEU A 76 1.99 8.19 26.29
CA LEU A 76 2.56 7.72 25.02
C LEU A 76 1.48 7.13 24.10
N LYS A 77 0.67 6.20 24.61
CA LYS A 77 -0.38 5.54 23.82
C LYS A 77 -1.48 6.51 23.39
N ASN A 78 -1.85 7.46 24.25
CA ASN A 78 -2.85 8.47 23.92
C ASN A 78 -2.35 9.44 22.84
N GLU A 79 -1.10 9.88 22.92
CA GLU A 79 -0.50 10.77 21.92
C GLU A 79 -0.38 10.08 20.56
N ILE A 80 0.13 8.83 20.53
CA ILE A 80 0.18 8.01 19.31
C ILE A 80 -1.23 7.87 18.70
N LYS A 81 -2.24 7.58 19.53
CA LYS A 81 -3.62 7.43 19.05
C LYS A 81 -4.18 8.74 18.52
N ALA A 82 -3.94 9.86 19.21
CA ALA A 82 -4.40 11.17 18.78
C ALA A 82 -3.78 11.57 17.43
N ARG A 83 -2.46 11.41 17.27
CA ARG A 83 -1.76 11.69 16.00
C ARG A 83 -2.17 10.75 14.88
N ALA A 84 -2.41 9.48 15.18
CA ALA A 84 -2.88 8.52 14.19
C ALA A 84 -4.24 8.89 13.57
N VAL A 85 -5.10 9.61 14.31
CA VAL A 85 -6.40 10.12 13.82
C VAL A 85 -6.27 11.46 13.10
N THR A 86 -5.41 12.34 13.60
CA THR A 86 -5.38 13.76 13.20
C THR A 86 -4.35 14.08 12.12
N THR A 87 -3.47 13.13 11.78
CA THR A 87 -2.36 13.35 10.85
C THR A 87 -2.15 12.18 9.90
N ASP A 88 -1.60 12.47 8.72
CA ASP A 88 -1.21 11.48 7.70
C ASP A 88 0.27 11.05 7.80
N GLU A 89 0.94 11.39 8.91
CA GLU A 89 2.36 11.07 9.12
C GLU A 89 2.63 9.56 9.02
N SER A 90 3.81 9.14 8.57
CA SER A 90 4.12 7.71 8.54
C SER A 90 4.09 7.11 9.96
N THR A 91 3.76 5.82 10.07
CA THR A 91 3.79 5.07 11.34
C THR A 91 5.13 5.24 12.05
N SER A 92 6.23 5.22 11.29
CA SER A 92 7.59 5.42 11.79
C SER A 92 7.77 6.82 12.38
N THR A 93 7.33 7.85 11.65
CA THR A 93 7.42 9.25 12.08
C THR A 93 6.69 9.48 13.41
N ILE A 94 5.45 8.97 13.53
CA ILE A 94 4.67 9.09 14.76
C ILE A 94 5.43 8.41 15.91
N ILE A 95 5.84 7.15 15.74
CA ILE A 95 6.51 6.40 16.82
C ILE A 95 7.81 7.10 17.25
N HIS A 96 8.70 7.44 16.31
CA HIS A 96 9.98 8.07 16.64
C HIS A 96 9.81 9.44 17.30
N SER A 97 8.84 10.24 16.84
CA SER A 97 8.58 11.55 17.40
C SER A 97 8.08 11.46 18.84
N VAL A 98 7.13 10.56 19.15
CA VAL A 98 6.60 10.40 20.50
C VAL A 98 7.63 9.73 21.42
N LEU A 99 8.42 8.77 20.92
CA LEU A 99 9.48 8.14 21.71
C LEU A 99 10.59 9.11 22.12
N ARG A 100 10.82 10.19 21.35
CA ARG A 100 11.85 11.19 21.68
C ARG A 100 11.58 11.92 23.01
N THR A 101 10.32 12.05 23.40
CA THR A 101 9.90 12.71 24.64
C THR A 101 9.63 11.70 25.78
N TYR A 102 9.79 10.40 25.51
CA TYR A 102 9.52 9.35 26.49
C TYR A 102 10.61 9.31 27.58
N PRO A 103 10.26 9.29 28.88
CA PRO A 103 11.24 9.37 29.96
C PRO A 103 12.03 8.07 30.11
N LEU A 104 13.35 8.19 30.25
CA LEU A 104 14.26 7.05 30.45
C LEU A 104 13.94 6.24 31.72
N SER A 105 13.41 6.88 32.76
CA SER A 105 13.02 6.20 34.00
C SER A 105 11.92 5.15 33.78
N ALA A 106 11.08 5.32 32.77
CA ALA A 106 9.98 4.40 32.44
C ALA A 106 10.32 3.47 31.27
N ALA A 107 11.59 3.38 30.85
CA ALA A 107 12.00 2.57 29.69
C ALA A 107 11.67 1.08 29.84
N GLY A 108 11.71 0.56 31.08
CA GLY A 108 11.37 -0.85 31.36
C GLY A 108 9.91 -1.23 31.09
N GLU A 109 9.00 -0.25 31.11
CA GLU A 109 7.56 -0.45 30.84
C GLU A 109 7.18 -0.09 29.39
N LEU A 110 8.18 0.21 28.53
CA LEU A 110 7.92 0.61 27.16
C LEU A 110 7.24 -0.52 26.37
N PRO A 111 6.10 -0.25 25.70
CA PRO A 111 5.46 -1.25 24.86
C PRO A 111 6.36 -1.66 23.68
N LYS A 112 6.21 -2.91 23.21
CA LYS A 112 6.87 -3.36 21.98
C LYS A 112 6.45 -2.50 20.79
N ASN A 113 7.41 -2.19 19.91
CA ASN A 113 7.17 -1.41 18.68
C ASN A 113 6.05 -1.99 17.82
N GLU A 114 5.96 -3.32 17.68
CA GLU A 114 4.88 -4.01 16.96
C GLU A 114 3.49 -3.65 17.49
N ALA A 115 3.33 -3.56 18.82
CA ALA A 115 2.06 -3.20 19.43
C ALA A 115 1.67 -1.74 19.16
N LEU A 116 2.66 -0.83 19.11
CA LEU A 116 2.45 0.58 18.75
C LEU A 116 2.07 0.72 17.27
N MET A 117 2.75 -0.02 16.38
CA MET A 117 2.41 -0.06 14.95
C MET A 117 0.99 -0.55 14.72
N LEU A 118 0.58 -1.65 15.39
CA LEU A 118 -0.78 -2.18 15.30
C LEU A 118 -1.82 -1.20 15.83
N MET A 119 -1.49 -0.42 16.86
CA MET A 119 -2.38 0.62 17.38
C MET A 119 -2.63 1.71 16.35
N ILE A 120 -1.58 2.21 15.69
CA ILE A 120 -1.70 3.23 14.63
C ILE A 120 -2.52 2.67 13.47
N ARG A 121 -2.22 1.46 13.01
CA ARG A 121 -2.95 0.80 11.92
C ARG A 121 -4.43 0.73 12.24
N ARG A 122 -4.82 0.14 13.38
CA ARG A 122 -6.22 0.03 13.81
C ARG A 122 -6.96 1.37 13.88
N GLN A 123 -6.25 2.44 14.24
CA GLN A 123 -6.84 3.76 14.33
C GLN A 123 -7.06 4.41 12.96
N ARG A 124 -6.23 4.05 11.98
CA ARG A 124 -6.35 4.44 10.57
C ARG A 124 -7.24 3.52 9.75
N THR A 125 -7.52 2.32 10.25
CA THR A 125 -8.51 1.42 9.68
C THR A 125 -9.92 1.94 9.99
N GLY A 126 -10.40 2.92 9.21
CA GLY A 126 -11.78 3.43 9.17
C GLY A 126 -11.89 4.67 8.26
N GLU A 127 -12.92 4.91 7.45
CA GLU A 127 -14.18 4.20 7.17
C GLU A 127 -14.03 3.31 5.92
N THR A 128 -14.51 2.07 6.02
CA THR A 128 -14.90 1.31 4.84
C THR A 128 -16.06 2.04 4.20
N VAL A 129 -15.88 2.46 2.95
CA VAL A 129 -16.90 2.68 1.91
C VAL A 129 -18.24 3.26 2.39
N ASP A 130 -18.63 4.43 1.88
CA ASP A 130 -19.92 5.08 2.13
C ASP A 130 -21.09 4.09 1.89
N VAL A 131 -22.27 4.38 2.45
CA VAL A 131 -23.50 3.55 2.41
C VAL A 131 -23.85 3.06 1.00
N ASP A 132 -23.43 3.83 -0.02
CA ASP A 132 -23.64 3.55 -1.45
C ASP A 132 -22.54 2.70 -2.12
N GLY A 133 -21.54 2.23 -1.38
CA GLY A 133 -20.41 1.51 -1.97
C GLY A 133 -19.35 2.42 -2.60
N ARG A 134 -19.34 3.71 -2.28
CA ARG A 134 -18.39 4.71 -2.81
C ARG A 134 -17.30 5.11 -1.81
N LEU A 135 -16.18 5.58 -2.32
CA LEU A 135 -15.08 6.15 -1.55
C LEU A 135 -15.50 7.47 -0.88
N PRO A 136 -15.12 7.68 0.39
CA PRO A 136 -15.38 8.93 1.11
C PRO A 136 -14.86 10.17 0.36
N GLU A 137 -15.59 11.28 0.45
CA GLU A 137 -15.27 12.55 -0.24
C GLU A 137 -13.84 13.03 -0.01
N LYS A 138 -13.33 12.85 1.21
CA LYS A 138 -11.95 13.18 1.61
C LYS A 138 -10.86 12.48 0.77
N LEU A 139 -11.17 11.37 0.10
CA LEU A 139 -10.25 10.61 -0.75
C LEU A 139 -10.43 10.89 -2.25
N ARG A 140 -11.46 11.66 -2.63
CA ARG A 140 -11.80 11.86 -4.04
C ARG A 140 -10.96 12.94 -4.73
N LYS A 141 -10.24 13.75 -3.95
CA LYS A 141 -9.43 14.86 -4.44
C LYS A 141 -8.00 14.79 -3.95
N THR A 142 -7.10 15.38 -4.73
CA THR A 142 -5.70 15.58 -4.36
C THR A 142 -5.56 16.73 -3.35
N TYR A 143 -4.38 16.88 -2.75
CA TYR A 143 -4.03 18.05 -1.91
C TYR A 143 -4.06 19.39 -2.65
N ARG A 144 -4.12 19.37 -4.00
CA ARG A 144 -4.26 20.55 -4.84
C ARG A 144 -5.71 20.81 -5.27
N ASP A 145 -6.66 20.10 -4.68
CA ASP A 145 -8.10 20.17 -5.00
C ASP A 145 -8.45 19.70 -6.44
N GLU A 146 -7.54 18.97 -7.10
CA GLU A 146 -7.84 18.27 -8.36
C GLU A 146 -8.62 16.98 -8.09
N ASP A 147 -9.62 16.70 -8.92
CA ASP A 147 -10.34 15.42 -8.91
C ASP A 147 -9.37 14.26 -9.17
N PHE A 148 -9.47 13.22 -8.34
CA PHE A 148 -8.53 12.10 -8.34
C PHE A 148 -9.21 10.74 -8.56
N ILE A 149 -10.52 10.71 -8.83
CA ILE A 149 -11.27 9.50 -9.18
C ILE A 149 -11.75 9.62 -10.61
N LEU A 150 -11.18 8.80 -11.50
CA LEU A 150 -11.59 8.73 -12.90
C LEU A 150 -12.80 7.81 -13.09
N TYR A 151 -12.78 6.67 -12.43
CA TYR A 151 -13.80 5.64 -12.53
C TYR A 151 -13.96 4.92 -11.20
N GLU A 152 -15.19 4.54 -10.87
CA GLU A 152 -15.50 3.87 -9.62
C GLU A 152 -16.74 2.99 -9.79
N ASP A 153 -16.54 1.69 -9.67
CA ASP A 153 -17.59 0.70 -9.45
C ASP A 153 -17.12 -0.38 -8.46
N LYS A 154 -17.91 -1.44 -8.31
CA LYS A 154 -17.64 -2.54 -7.38
C LYS A 154 -16.39 -3.38 -7.75
N ASN A 155 -16.01 -3.38 -9.02
CA ASN A 155 -14.97 -4.25 -9.58
C ASN A 155 -13.68 -3.49 -9.85
N LEU A 156 -13.77 -2.18 -10.06
CA LEU A 156 -12.69 -1.33 -10.49
C LEU A 156 -12.83 0.09 -9.95
N ILE A 157 -11.76 0.57 -9.31
CA ILE A 157 -11.59 1.99 -9.03
C ILE A 157 -10.32 2.47 -9.71
N ILE A 158 -10.42 3.54 -10.50
CA ILE A 158 -9.28 4.20 -11.14
C ILE A 158 -9.04 5.56 -10.52
N PHE A 159 -7.82 5.76 -10.03
CA PHE A 159 -7.32 7.02 -9.53
C PHE A 159 -6.34 7.63 -10.52
N THR A 160 -6.63 8.85 -10.96
CA THR A 160 -5.75 9.69 -11.77
C THR A 160 -6.33 11.11 -11.83
N THR A 161 -5.53 12.08 -12.29
CA THR A 161 -6.00 13.44 -12.58
C THR A 161 -5.88 13.73 -14.07
N GLN A 162 -6.54 14.81 -14.53
CA GLN A 162 -6.37 15.28 -15.91
C GLN A 162 -4.91 15.65 -16.21
N THR A 163 -4.19 16.17 -15.23
CA THR A 163 -2.76 16.47 -15.32
C THR A 163 -1.96 15.20 -15.59
N ASN A 164 -2.24 14.12 -14.85
CA ASN A 164 -1.56 12.83 -15.03
C ASN A 164 -1.84 12.23 -16.42
N LEU A 165 -3.09 12.28 -16.89
CA LEU A 165 -3.45 11.82 -18.24
C LEU A 165 -2.75 12.62 -19.33
N SER A 166 -2.64 13.94 -19.16
CA SER A 166 -1.92 14.81 -20.08
C SER A 166 -0.43 14.45 -20.18
N ILE A 167 0.20 14.14 -19.04
CA ILE A 167 1.58 13.66 -19.01
C ILE A 167 1.69 12.28 -19.68
N LEU A 168 0.76 11.36 -19.40
CA LEU A 168 0.76 10.02 -19.99
C LEU A 168 0.67 10.11 -21.53
N LYS A 169 -0.20 10.98 -22.05
CA LYS A 169 -0.36 11.24 -23.50
C LYS A 169 0.90 11.76 -24.18
N GLN A 170 1.66 12.62 -23.51
CA GLN A 170 2.91 13.18 -24.08
C GLN A 170 4.03 12.14 -24.17
N ASN A 171 3.91 11.02 -23.46
CA ASN A 171 4.95 10.01 -23.37
C ASN A 171 4.67 8.82 -24.29
N LYS A 172 5.65 8.48 -25.13
CA LYS A 172 5.59 7.37 -26.09
C LYS A 172 5.88 6.00 -25.48
N HIS A 173 6.55 5.96 -24.33
CA HIS A 173 6.95 4.72 -23.68
C HIS A 173 6.30 4.62 -22.31
N TRP A 174 5.39 3.68 -22.19
CA TRP A 174 4.64 3.43 -20.97
C TRP A 174 5.21 2.24 -20.21
N PHE A 175 4.91 2.20 -18.92
CA PHE A 175 5.23 1.08 -18.05
C PHE A 175 3.97 0.71 -17.27
N ALA A 176 3.75 -0.57 -17.02
CA ALA A 176 2.69 -1.02 -16.13
C ALA A 176 3.19 -2.08 -15.17
N ASP A 177 2.66 -2.07 -13.95
CA ASP A 177 3.01 -3.01 -12.90
C ASP A 177 1.81 -3.29 -11.99
N GLY A 178 1.64 -4.57 -11.62
CA GLY A 178 0.64 -5.04 -10.67
C GLY A 178 1.29 -5.38 -9.32
N THR A 179 0.75 -4.84 -8.22
CA THR A 179 1.24 -5.14 -6.86
C THR A 179 0.13 -5.60 -5.92
N PHE A 180 0.40 -6.71 -5.22
CA PHE A 180 -0.53 -7.34 -4.28
C PHE A 180 -0.37 -6.84 -2.85
N LYS A 181 0.85 -6.44 -2.47
CA LYS A 181 1.22 -6.20 -1.07
C LYS A 181 0.55 -4.97 -0.44
N VAL A 182 0.12 -4.03 -1.28
CA VAL A 182 -0.42 -2.72 -0.87
C VAL A 182 -1.92 -2.62 -1.18
N CYS A 183 -2.54 -3.72 -1.63
CA CYS A 183 -3.94 -3.75 -2.04
C CYS A 183 -4.87 -3.89 -0.83
N PRO A 184 -5.99 -3.14 -0.75
CA PRO A 184 -7.04 -3.39 0.23
C PRO A 184 -7.64 -4.79 0.07
N ASP A 185 -8.15 -5.38 1.16
CA ASP A 185 -8.64 -6.77 1.20
C ASP A 185 -9.77 -7.07 0.19
N ASP A 186 -10.57 -6.06 -0.18
CA ASP A 186 -11.68 -6.19 -1.13
C ASP A 186 -11.22 -6.26 -2.60
N TYR A 187 -9.95 -5.97 -2.88
CA TYR A 187 -9.38 -5.96 -4.22
C TYR A 187 -8.22 -6.95 -4.33
N TYR A 188 -8.06 -7.53 -5.52
CA TYR A 188 -7.01 -8.51 -5.77
C TYR A 188 -5.65 -7.85 -5.95
N GLN A 189 -5.58 -6.72 -6.66
CA GLN A 189 -4.33 -6.03 -6.93
C GLN A 189 -4.49 -4.52 -7.13
N LEU A 190 -3.39 -3.81 -6.87
CA LEU A 190 -3.18 -2.45 -7.33
C LEU A 190 -2.38 -2.51 -8.64
N PHE A 191 -3.03 -2.22 -9.76
CA PHE A 191 -2.40 -2.09 -11.08
C PHE A 191 -2.07 -0.63 -11.34
N THR A 192 -0.94 -0.34 -11.99
CA THR A 192 -0.47 1.04 -12.17
C THR A 192 0.11 1.28 -13.55
N LEU A 193 -0.17 2.46 -14.14
CA LEU A 193 0.47 2.94 -15.36
C LEU A 193 1.41 4.10 -15.07
N HIS A 194 2.60 4.03 -15.66
CA HIS A 194 3.68 4.98 -15.44
C HIS A 194 4.21 5.51 -16.77
N ALA A 195 4.86 6.66 -16.70
CA ALA A 195 5.68 7.19 -17.78
C ALA A 195 7.03 7.66 -17.25
N MET A 196 7.98 7.86 -18.16
CA MET A 196 9.29 8.41 -17.82
C MET A 196 9.28 9.93 -17.96
N MET A 197 9.52 10.66 -16.88
CA MET A 197 9.68 12.10 -16.90
C MET A 197 11.03 12.48 -16.29
N THR A 198 11.82 13.29 -17.01
CA THR A 198 13.15 13.74 -16.56
C THR A 198 14.01 12.59 -16.02
N ASN A 199 14.07 11.48 -16.77
CA ASN A 199 14.85 10.28 -16.43
C ASN A 199 14.42 9.55 -15.14
N THR A 200 13.19 9.78 -14.66
CA THR A 200 12.58 9.10 -13.52
C THR A 200 11.25 8.50 -13.91
N ILE A 201 10.91 7.32 -13.40
CA ILE A 201 9.59 6.70 -13.61
C ILE A 201 8.61 7.34 -12.62
N ILE A 202 7.51 7.88 -13.15
CA ILE A 202 6.43 8.47 -12.35
C ILE A 202 5.12 7.71 -12.55
N PHE A 203 4.44 7.43 -11.45
CA PHE A 203 3.15 6.76 -11.43
C PHE A 203 2.05 7.76 -11.77
N LEU A 204 1.22 7.45 -12.76
CA LEU A 204 0.25 8.39 -13.32
C LEU A 204 -1.19 7.91 -13.13
N VAL A 205 -1.44 6.61 -13.32
CA VAL A 205 -2.76 6.00 -13.14
C VAL A 205 -2.64 4.83 -12.19
N TYR A 206 -3.60 4.72 -11.28
CA TYR A 206 -3.70 3.64 -10.32
C TYR A 206 -5.07 2.96 -10.46
N GLY A 207 -5.12 1.64 -10.52
CA GLY A 207 -6.33 0.85 -10.61
C GLY A 207 -6.39 -0.17 -9.48
N LEU A 208 -7.45 -0.15 -8.68
CA LEU A 208 -7.78 -1.24 -7.77
C LEU A 208 -8.68 -2.22 -8.50
N LEU A 209 -8.15 -3.41 -8.82
CA LEU A 209 -8.84 -4.44 -9.61
C LEU A 209 -9.23 -5.62 -8.70
N ILE A 210 -10.43 -6.17 -8.88
CA ILE A 210 -10.89 -7.39 -8.17
C ILE A 210 -10.30 -8.70 -8.72
N GLY A 211 -9.58 -8.62 -9.83
CA GLY A 211 -9.05 -9.79 -10.52
C GLY A 211 -7.82 -9.48 -11.36
N LYS A 212 -7.46 -10.45 -12.19
CA LYS A 212 -6.27 -10.46 -13.05
C LYS A 212 -6.52 -11.17 -14.39
N SER A 213 -7.79 -11.30 -14.75
CA SER A 213 -8.20 -11.82 -16.04
C SER A 213 -7.94 -10.78 -17.14
N THR A 214 -7.93 -11.21 -18.40
CA THR A 214 -7.82 -10.29 -19.53
C THR A 214 -8.95 -9.25 -19.49
N GLU A 215 -10.15 -9.67 -19.10
CA GLU A 215 -11.35 -8.84 -19.00
C GLU A 215 -11.20 -7.75 -17.93
N ASP A 216 -10.57 -8.05 -16.79
CA ASP A 216 -10.30 -7.07 -15.73
C ASP A 216 -9.36 -5.95 -16.23
N TYR A 217 -8.29 -6.32 -16.94
CA TYR A 217 -7.38 -5.34 -17.54
C TYR A 217 -8.00 -4.59 -18.71
N ASN A 218 -8.82 -5.25 -19.53
CA ASN A 218 -9.53 -4.60 -20.63
C ASN A 218 -10.43 -3.49 -20.11
N LEU A 219 -11.17 -3.76 -19.02
CA LEU A 219 -11.99 -2.73 -18.38
C LEU A 219 -11.13 -1.56 -17.88
N PHE A 220 -9.99 -1.83 -17.24
CA PHE A 220 -9.06 -0.78 -16.82
C PHE A 220 -8.56 0.06 -18.00
N PHE A 221 -8.03 -0.57 -19.05
CA PHE A 221 -7.54 0.15 -20.22
C PHE A 221 -8.65 0.88 -20.97
N GLU A 222 -9.84 0.31 -21.10
CA GLU A 222 -10.99 0.96 -21.74
C GLU A 222 -11.34 2.29 -21.06
N LYS A 223 -11.44 2.29 -19.72
CA LYS A 223 -11.77 3.50 -18.96
C LYS A 223 -10.68 4.56 -19.00
N VAL A 224 -9.41 4.18 -19.15
CA VAL A 224 -8.29 5.11 -19.34
C VAL A 224 -8.25 5.64 -20.78
N LEU A 225 -8.33 4.76 -21.78
CA LEU A 225 -8.14 5.11 -23.18
C LEU A 225 -9.29 5.92 -23.77
N VAL A 226 -10.50 5.86 -23.20
CA VAL A 226 -11.62 6.72 -23.64
C VAL A 226 -11.42 8.19 -23.25
N GLN A 227 -10.50 8.50 -22.34
CA GLN A 227 -10.31 9.88 -21.84
C GLN A 227 -9.59 10.78 -22.84
N ASP A 228 -8.79 10.22 -23.73
CA ASP A 228 -8.05 10.98 -24.74
C ASP A 228 -7.55 10.07 -25.86
N GLU A 229 -7.07 10.67 -26.94
CA GLU A 229 -6.38 9.94 -28.01
C GLU A 229 -4.93 9.65 -27.62
N PHE A 230 -4.71 8.48 -27.01
CA PHE A 230 -3.38 7.99 -26.64
C PHE A 230 -2.72 7.22 -27.78
N GLN A 231 -1.45 7.52 -28.07
CA GLN A 231 -0.66 6.83 -29.09
C GLN A 231 0.72 6.41 -28.55
N PRO A 232 0.79 5.52 -27.54
CA PRO A 232 2.07 4.98 -27.09
C PRO A 232 2.73 4.16 -28.21
N GLU A 233 4.06 4.15 -28.25
CA GLU A 233 4.87 3.33 -29.17
C GLU A 233 5.30 2.01 -28.50
N SER A 234 5.51 2.00 -27.19
CA SER A 234 5.87 0.78 -26.46
C SER A 234 5.30 0.78 -25.05
N ILE A 235 4.98 -0.40 -24.52
CA ILE A 235 4.64 -0.58 -23.12
C ILE A 235 5.46 -1.74 -22.53
N MET A 236 6.04 -1.49 -21.37
CA MET A 236 6.74 -2.50 -20.59
C MET A 236 5.83 -2.94 -19.46
N ILE A 237 5.46 -4.22 -19.46
CA ILE A 237 4.56 -4.84 -18.48
C ILE A 237 5.23 -6.06 -17.88
N ASP A 238 4.72 -6.54 -16.76
CA ASP A 238 5.08 -7.85 -16.24
C ASP A 238 4.53 -8.99 -17.14
N PHE A 239 4.99 -10.21 -16.89
CA PHE A 239 4.65 -11.37 -17.72
C PHE A 239 3.27 -11.96 -17.42
N GLU A 240 2.34 -11.17 -16.92
CA GLU A 240 1.04 -11.69 -16.63
C GLU A 240 0.22 -11.88 -17.91
N THR A 241 -0.20 -13.12 -18.17
CA THR A 241 -0.91 -13.49 -19.40
C THR A 241 -2.15 -12.62 -19.67
N GLY A 242 -2.89 -12.25 -18.61
CA GLY A 242 -4.05 -11.36 -18.71
C GLY A 242 -3.66 -9.97 -19.22
N THR A 243 -2.64 -9.36 -18.61
CA THR A 243 -2.13 -8.03 -18.99
C THR A 243 -1.60 -8.02 -20.42
N ILE A 244 -0.83 -9.05 -20.82
CA ILE A 244 -0.27 -9.14 -22.17
C ILE A 244 -1.39 -9.21 -23.22
N LYS A 245 -2.39 -10.08 -22.99
CA LYS A 245 -3.54 -10.21 -23.90
C LYS A 245 -4.33 -8.90 -23.99
N SER A 246 -4.59 -8.28 -22.84
CA SER A 246 -5.36 -7.04 -22.79
C SER A 246 -4.67 -5.90 -23.52
N VAL A 247 -3.37 -5.73 -23.33
CA VAL A 247 -2.60 -4.71 -24.08
C VAL A 247 -2.62 -4.99 -25.58
N ARG A 248 -2.53 -6.26 -26.03
CA ARG A 248 -2.64 -6.57 -27.47
C ARG A 248 -4.01 -6.21 -28.05
N GLU A 249 -5.08 -6.41 -27.29
CA GLU A 249 -6.45 -6.12 -27.71
C GLU A 249 -6.74 -4.62 -27.70
N MET A 250 -6.32 -3.90 -26.65
CA MET A 250 -6.63 -2.48 -26.43
C MET A 250 -5.62 -1.52 -27.06
N LEU A 251 -4.39 -1.97 -27.29
CA LEU A 251 -3.26 -1.20 -27.83
C LEU A 251 -2.50 -2.01 -28.90
N PRO A 252 -3.16 -2.35 -30.03
CA PRO A 252 -2.63 -3.33 -31.01
C PRO A 252 -1.33 -2.88 -31.71
N ASN A 253 -1.02 -1.58 -31.72
CA ASN A 253 0.14 -1.02 -32.41
C ASN A 253 1.36 -0.81 -31.48
N VAL A 254 1.33 -1.33 -30.26
CA VAL A 254 2.35 -1.08 -29.23
C VAL A 254 3.37 -2.22 -29.14
N LEU A 255 4.66 -1.88 -29.11
CA LEU A 255 5.73 -2.87 -28.90
C LEU A 255 5.80 -3.33 -27.44
N HIS A 256 5.68 -4.64 -27.21
CA HIS A 256 5.79 -5.26 -25.88
C HIS A 256 7.25 -5.64 -25.55
N LYS A 257 7.79 -5.14 -24.43
CA LYS A 257 9.19 -5.42 -24.00
C LYS A 257 9.30 -6.54 -22.96
N ALA A 258 8.70 -7.70 -23.24
CA ALA A 258 8.68 -8.81 -22.30
C ALA A 258 10.02 -9.58 -22.27
N ILE A 259 10.62 -9.88 -23.43
CA ILE A 259 11.84 -10.72 -23.59
C ILE A 259 12.98 -10.36 -22.63
N TRP A 260 13.18 -9.06 -22.34
CA TRP A 260 14.25 -8.61 -21.43
C TRP A 260 14.19 -9.26 -20.05
N ARG A 261 12.99 -9.49 -19.51
CA ARG A 261 12.84 -10.09 -18.18
C ARG A 261 13.08 -11.60 -18.19
N GLN A 262 12.86 -12.30 -19.31
CA GLN A 262 13.30 -13.70 -19.45
C GLN A 262 14.83 -13.81 -19.51
N VAL A 263 15.51 -12.86 -20.16
CA VAL A 263 16.98 -12.76 -20.12
C VAL A 263 17.47 -12.60 -18.68
N GLN A 264 16.72 -11.87 -17.83
CA GLN A 264 17.05 -11.74 -16.41
C GLN A 264 16.80 -13.01 -15.60
N GLU A 265 15.61 -13.60 -15.73
CA GLU A 265 15.18 -14.77 -14.95
C GLU A 265 16.01 -16.02 -15.26
N LYS A 266 16.51 -16.16 -16.49
CA LYS A 266 17.35 -17.30 -16.93
C LYS A 266 18.85 -17.08 -16.68
N GLY A 267 19.23 -16.00 -15.98
CA GLY A 267 20.64 -15.71 -15.68
C GLY A 267 21.47 -15.24 -16.88
N LEU A 268 20.83 -14.86 -18.00
CA LEU A 268 21.48 -14.48 -19.26
C LEU A 268 21.90 -13.00 -19.31
N VAL A 269 21.77 -12.25 -18.20
CA VAL A 269 22.09 -10.81 -18.13
C VAL A 269 23.54 -10.51 -18.46
N THR A 270 24.47 -11.29 -17.91
CA THR A 270 25.91 -11.10 -18.14
C THR A 270 26.23 -11.35 -19.60
N LYS A 271 25.71 -12.46 -20.16
CA LYS A 271 25.86 -12.80 -21.58
C LYS A 271 25.29 -11.71 -22.49
N TYR A 272 24.10 -11.15 -22.17
CA TYR A 272 23.54 -10.02 -22.91
C TYR A 272 24.42 -8.76 -22.91
N LYS A 273 25.19 -8.51 -21.84
CA LYS A 273 26.05 -7.33 -21.74
C LYS A 273 27.39 -7.53 -22.44
N GLU A 274 27.94 -8.74 -22.38
CA GLU A 274 29.32 -9.04 -22.76
C GLU A 274 29.42 -9.67 -24.15
N ASP A 275 28.37 -10.33 -24.63
CA ASP A 275 28.30 -10.97 -25.94
C ASP A 275 27.42 -10.15 -26.89
N GLU A 276 28.07 -9.47 -27.84
CA GLU A 276 27.38 -8.66 -28.86
C GLU A 276 26.49 -9.49 -29.77
N CYS A 277 26.87 -10.74 -30.10
CA CYS A 277 26.09 -11.64 -30.93
C CYS A 277 24.81 -12.06 -30.21
N PHE A 278 24.92 -12.48 -28.95
CA PHE A 278 23.75 -12.82 -28.14
C PHE A 278 22.81 -11.62 -27.95
N CYS A 279 23.36 -10.43 -27.64
CA CYS A 279 22.58 -9.20 -27.53
C CYS A 279 21.83 -8.88 -28.84
N LEU A 280 22.51 -9.01 -29.97
CA LEU A 280 21.92 -8.80 -31.30
C LEU A 280 20.82 -9.83 -31.59
N ASN A 281 21.04 -11.10 -31.25
CA ASN A 281 20.06 -12.16 -31.50
C ASN A 281 18.80 -11.98 -30.65
N VAL A 282 18.92 -11.56 -29.39
CA VAL A 282 17.77 -11.18 -28.56
C VAL A 282 17.02 -9.98 -29.17
N LYS A 283 17.73 -8.99 -29.74
CA LYS A 283 17.07 -7.87 -30.45
C LYS A 283 16.38 -8.34 -31.73
N LYS A 284 16.94 -9.31 -32.46
CA LYS A 284 16.29 -9.93 -33.62
C LYS A 284 15.00 -10.65 -33.24
N LEU A 285 14.98 -11.36 -32.10
CA LEU A 285 13.74 -11.96 -31.57
C LEU A 285 12.64 -10.89 -31.35
N ILE A 286 12.99 -9.73 -30.80
CA ILE A 286 12.04 -8.61 -30.66
C ILE A 286 11.58 -8.12 -32.05
N ALA A 287 12.51 -8.06 -33.02
CA ALA A 287 12.24 -7.56 -34.35
C ALA A 287 11.32 -8.46 -35.19
N LEU A 288 11.10 -9.73 -34.80
CA LEU A 288 10.13 -10.62 -35.45
C LEU A 288 8.71 -10.05 -35.45
N ALA A 289 8.38 -9.14 -34.53
CA ALA A 289 7.11 -8.42 -34.54
C ALA A 289 6.87 -7.57 -35.80
N PHE A 290 7.92 -7.29 -36.58
CA PHE A 290 7.85 -6.53 -37.83
C PHE A 290 7.89 -7.42 -39.09
N THR A 291 7.99 -8.74 -38.93
CA THR A 291 8.01 -9.70 -40.04
C THR A 291 6.57 -10.00 -40.51
N PRO A 292 6.30 -10.12 -41.82
CA PRO A 292 5.02 -10.59 -42.33
C PRO A 292 4.60 -11.92 -41.68
N VAL A 293 3.30 -12.06 -41.38
CA VAL A 293 2.78 -13.19 -40.57
C VAL A 293 3.11 -14.56 -41.18
N ASP A 294 3.14 -14.65 -42.50
CA ASP A 294 3.47 -15.86 -43.26
C ASP A 294 4.97 -16.22 -43.23
N GLU A 295 5.84 -15.29 -42.86
CA GLU A 295 7.30 -15.48 -42.76
C GLU A 295 7.80 -15.58 -41.31
N ILE A 296 6.91 -15.42 -40.31
CA ILE A 296 7.29 -15.37 -38.89
C ILE A 296 7.97 -16.67 -38.43
N THR A 297 7.48 -17.84 -38.85
CA THR A 297 8.06 -19.14 -38.45
C THR A 297 9.47 -19.32 -39.02
N ASP A 298 9.64 -19.08 -40.32
CA ASP A 298 10.94 -19.17 -40.99
C ASP A 298 11.94 -18.15 -40.41
N GLY A 299 11.46 -16.94 -40.13
CA GLY A 299 12.25 -15.89 -39.47
C GLY A 299 12.68 -16.29 -38.06
N PHE A 300 11.79 -16.92 -37.29
CA PHE A 300 12.09 -17.44 -35.96
C PHE A 300 13.15 -18.53 -36.03
N ASP A 301 12.98 -19.55 -36.88
CA ASP A 301 13.94 -20.65 -37.04
C ASP A 301 15.33 -20.13 -37.45
N LEU A 302 15.39 -19.13 -38.33
CA LEU A 302 16.65 -18.52 -38.76
C LEU A 302 17.37 -17.80 -37.61
N ILE A 303 16.63 -17.19 -36.69
CA ILE A 303 17.18 -16.51 -35.52
C ILE A 303 17.52 -17.51 -34.41
N ALA A 304 16.68 -18.52 -34.17
CA ALA A 304 16.87 -19.55 -33.15
C ALA A 304 18.18 -20.32 -33.39
N ASN A 305 18.48 -20.66 -34.65
CA ASN A 305 19.74 -21.31 -35.05
C ASN A 305 21.01 -20.46 -34.82
N GLN A 306 20.88 -19.19 -34.43
CA GLN A 306 22.01 -18.30 -34.12
C GLN A 306 22.30 -18.23 -32.62
N PHE A 307 21.46 -18.81 -31.77
CA PHE A 307 21.71 -18.91 -30.33
C PHE A 307 22.52 -20.16 -30.00
N ASP A 308 23.32 -20.07 -28.94
CA ASP A 308 23.92 -21.25 -28.32
C ASP A 308 22.88 -21.99 -27.47
N ASN A 309 23.15 -23.27 -27.17
CA ASN A 309 22.27 -24.16 -26.41
C ASN A 309 21.93 -23.65 -24.98
N ASP A 310 22.66 -22.67 -24.45
CA ASP A 310 22.37 -22.08 -23.13
C ASP A 310 21.16 -21.12 -23.16
N ALA A 311 20.62 -20.83 -24.34
CA ALA A 311 19.45 -20.00 -24.55
C ALA A 311 18.19 -20.79 -24.97
N ASP A 312 18.23 -22.12 -25.01
CA ASP A 312 17.11 -22.98 -25.41
C ASP A 312 15.84 -22.64 -24.60
N ASP A 313 15.98 -22.48 -23.28
CA ASP A 313 14.91 -22.09 -22.38
C ASP A 313 14.26 -20.73 -22.74
N LEU A 314 15.03 -19.79 -23.31
CA LEU A 314 14.54 -18.48 -23.78
C LEU A 314 13.80 -18.62 -25.11
N LEU A 315 14.31 -19.46 -26.01
CA LEU A 315 13.71 -19.75 -27.31
C LEU A 315 12.41 -20.53 -27.18
N ASP A 316 12.38 -21.58 -26.38
CA ASP A 316 11.18 -22.37 -26.07
C ASP A 316 10.06 -21.49 -25.52
N TYR A 317 10.43 -20.60 -24.61
CA TYR A 317 9.50 -19.62 -24.08
C TYR A 317 8.99 -18.68 -25.17
N PHE A 318 9.88 -18.20 -26.05
CA PHE A 318 9.52 -17.26 -27.10
C PHE A 318 8.56 -17.91 -28.11
N GLU A 319 8.90 -19.10 -28.59
CA GLU A 319 8.10 -19.88 -29.52
C GLU A 319 6.70 -20.13 -28.94
N LYS A 320 6.62 -20.63 -27.71
CA LYS A 320 5.34 -20.93 -27.05
C LYS A 320 4.45 -19.70 -26.85
N THR A 321 5.05 -18.53 -26.62
CA THR A 321 4.33 -17.31 -26.24
C THR A 321 3.89 -16.49 -27.46
N TRP A 322 4.69 -16.47 -28.53
CA TRP A 322 4.49 -15.57 -29.66
C TRP A 322 4.34 -16.25 -31.03
N ILE A 323 4.86 -17.47 -31.21
CA ILE A 323 4.77 -18.19 -32.49
C ILE A 323 3.61 -19.21 -32.42
N GLY A 324 3.53 -19.97 -31.33
CA GLY A 324 2.59 -21.06 -31.11
C GLY A 324 3.16 -22.41 -31.53
N GLU A 325 2.89 -23.47 -30.75
CA GLU A 325 3.34 -24.83 -31.10
C GLU A 325 2.65 -25.30 -32.39
N PRO A 326 3.40 -25.81 -33.39
CA PRO A 326 2.80 -26.45 -34.55
C PRO A 326 1.89 -27.58 -34.09
N LYS A 327 0.61 -27.55 -34.47
CA LYS A 327 -0.26 -28.72 -34.33
C LYS A 327 0.37 -29.84 -35.15
N ARG A 328 1.06 -30.78 -34.48
CA ARG A 328 1.53 -32.02 -35.10
C ARG A 328 0.32 -32.68 -35.77
N ARG A 329 0.30 -32.67 -37.10
CA ARG A 329 -0.69 -33.39 -37.91
C ARG A 329 -0.33 -34.86 -37.99
#